data_AF-A0A9P5MJC1-F1
#
_entry.id   AF-A0A9P5MJC1-F1
#
_cell.length_a   1.000
_cell.length_b   1.000
_cell.length_c   1.000
_cell.angle_alpha   90.00
_cell.angle_beta   90.00
_cell.angle_gamma   90.00
#
_symmetry.space_group_name_H-M   'P 1'
#
loop_
_entity.id
_entity.type
_entity.pdbx_description
1 polymer ?
#
loop_
_entity_poly.entity_id
_entity_poly.type
_entity_poly.pdbx_seq_one_letter_code
_entity_poly.pdbx_strand_id
1 'polypeptide(L)'
;MNATYEPTTFLIDEERQKALAGGGGVTMSAKDAAVWLQSLLLNGRNPKTGEAVIPAQAIIRSKSGVVAAIPNPRSPELSVTVYGGAQAQFAYQGHNIIEHNGGWRGWWSMISRAPDDGLGIAVLTNWDDGAFVSEIVKWHLYEKAWGIPHIDWSSR
;
A
#
# COMPACT_ATOMS: atom_id res chain seq x y z
N MET A 1 12.16 21.79 -27.80
CA MET A 1 11.50 20.47 -27.95
C MET A 1 10.02 20.69 -27.73
N ASN A 2 9.23 20.68 -28.80
CA ASN A 2 7.77 20.73 -28.69
C ASN A 2 7.27 19.34 -28.28
N ALA A 3 6.93 19.17 -27.00
CA ALA A 3 6.16 18.02 -26.57
C ALA A 3 4.69 18.31 -26.89
N THR A 4 4.18 17.72 -27.96
CA THR A 4 2.75 17.62 -28.21
C THR A 4 2.12 16.79 -27.09
N TYR A 5 1.30 17.44 -26.28
CA TYR A 5 0.47 16.78 -25.28
C TYR A 5 -0.65 16.04 -26.01
N GLU A 6 -0.47 14.74 -26.22
CA GLU A 6 -1.56 13.85 -26.61
C GLU A 6 -2.47 13.69 -25.39
N PRO A 7 -3.77 14.05 -25.47
CA PRO A 7 -4.70 13.88 -24.37
C PRO A 7 -4.86 12.37 -24.12
N THR A 8 -4.17 11.84 -23.12
CA THR A 8 -4.44 10.50 -22.64
C THR A 8 -5.85 10.50 -22.10
N THR A 9 -6.71 9.71 -22.72
CA THR A 9 -8.05 9.38 -22.24
C THR A 9 -7.97 9.13 -20.73
N PHE A 10 -8.91 9.70 -19.97
CA PHE A 10 -9.01 9.56 -18.50
C PHE A 10 -9.00 8.10 -18.02
N LEU A 11 -9.28 7.17 -18.92
CA LEU A 11 -9.19 5.73 -18.74
C LEU A 11 -8.16 5.15 -19.72
N ILE A 12 -7.43 4.14 -19.25
CA ILE A 12 -6.58 3.30 -20.09
C ILE A 12 -7.42 2.83 -21.30
N ASP A 13 -6.88 2.88 -22.53
CA ASP A 13 -7.58 2.28 -23.67
C ASP A 13 -7.89 0.80 -23.36
N GLU A 14 -9.01 0.28 -23.88
CA GLU A 14 -9.50 -1.04 -23.45
C GLU A 14 -8.47 -2.16 -23.65
N GLU A 15 -7.60 -2.06 -24.66
CA GLU A 15 -6.57 -3.06 -24.94
C GLU A 15 -5.46 -3.03 -23.89
N ARG A 16 -4.97 -1.85 -23.52
CA ARG A 16 -4.00 -1.68 -22.43
C ARG A 16 -4.61 -2.02 -21.09
N GLN A 17 -5.89 -1.74 -20.88
CA GLN A 17 -6.59 -2.12 -19.65
C GLN A 17 -6.64 -3.64 -19.52
N LYS A 18 -6.95 -4.37 -20.61
CA LYS A 18 -6.92 -5.84 -20.62
C LYS A 18 -5.52 -6.39 -20.38
N ALA A 19 -4.48 -5.79 -20.98
CA ALA A 19 -3.10 -6.22 -20.80
C ALA A 19 -2.56 -6.00 -19.38
N LEU A 20 -2.99 -4.93 -18.70
CA LEU A 20 -2.53 -4.56 -17.35
C LEU A 20 -3.50 -4.99 -16.24
N ALA A 21 -4.65 -5.58 -16.59
CA ALA A 21 -5.76 -5.86 -15.68
C ALA A 21 -5.30 -6.62 -14.42
N GLY A 22 -4.46 -7.64 -14.60
CA GLY A 22 -4.00 -8.49 -13.49
C GLY A 22 -3.04 -7.80 -12.51
N GLY A 23 -2.23 -6.84 -12.96
CA GLY A 23 -1.18 -6.20 -12.16
C GLY A 23 -1.52 -4.80 -11.65
N GLY A 24 -2.49 -4.12 -12.26
CA GLY A 24 -2.82 -2.72 -11.92
C GLY A 24 -4.19 -2.25 -12.40
N GLY A 25 -5.07 -3.14 -12.85
CA GLY A 25 -6.39 -2.76 -13.36
C GLY A 25 -7.47 -2.57 -12.30
N VAL A 26 -7.16 -2.78 -11.03
CA VAL A 26 -8.13 -2.59 -9.94
C VAL A 26 -8.38 -1.10 -9.74
N THR A 27 -9.64 -0.69 -9.86
CA THR A 27 -10.12 0.63 -9.48
C THR A 27 -10.91 0.52 -8.18
N MET A 28 -10.61 1.40 -7.21
CA MET A 28 -11.27 1.35 -5.91
C MET A 28 -11.45 2.74 -5.30
N SER A 29 -12.47 2.91 -4.48
CA SER A 29 -12.66 4.11 -3.65
C SER A 29 -11.97 3.97 -2.29
N ALA A 30 -11.83 5.08 -1.56
CA ALA A 30 -11.37 5.04 -0.17
C ALA A 30 -12.24 4.17 0.74
N LYS A 31 -13.56 4.10 0.45
CA LYS A 31 -14.50 3.23 1.18
C LYS A 31 -14.21 1.76 0.92
N ASP A 32 -13.91 1.40 -0.32
CA ASP A 32 -13.55 0.02 -0.68
C ASP A 32 -12.21 -0.36 -0.04
N ALA A 33 -11.23 0.55 -0.06
CA ALA A 33 -9.94 0.35 0.58
C ALA A 33 -10.08 0.13 2.09
N ALA A 34 -10.97 0.87 2.75
CA ALA A 34 -11.26 0.67 4.17
C ALA A 34 -11.88 -0.71 4.46
N VAL A 35 -12.84 -1.16 3.66
CA VAL A 35 -13.44 -2.51 3.82
C VAL A 35 -12.41 -3.59 3.56
N TRP A 36 -11.57 -3.41 2.54
CA TRP A 36 -10.50 -4.33 2.19
C TRP A 36 -9.48 -4.44 3.33
N LEU A 37 -8.94 -3.32 3.81
CA LEU A 37 -7.98 -3.28 4.91
C LEU A 37 -8.55 -3.92 6.19
N GLN A 38 -9.79 -3.59 6.56
CA GLN A 38 -10.46 -4.25 7.69
C GLN A 38 -10.56 -5.76 7.49
N SER A 39 -10.90 -6.21 6.28
CA SER A 39 -10.97 -7.65 5.98
C SER A 39 -9.61 -8.32 6.14
N LEU A 40 -8.52 -7.67 5.71
CA LEU A 40 -7.16 -8.18 5.88
C LEU A 40 -6.73 -8.23 7.35
N LEU A 41 -7.07 -7.22 8.15
CA LEU A 41 -6.82 -7.18 9.60
C LEU A 41 -7.62 -8.25 10.35
N LEU A 42 -8.85 -8.53 9.89
CA LEU A 42 -9.72 -9.58 10.41
C LEU A 42 -9.44 -10.97 9.82
N ASN A 43 -8.22 -11.20 9.31
CA ASN A 43 -7.79 -12.48 8.74
C ASN A 43 -8.72 -13.03 7.65
N GLY A 44 -9.24 -12.13 6.80
CA GLY A 44 -10.08 -12.46 5.65
C GLY A 44 -11.58 -12.49 5.94
N ARG A 45 -12.02 -12.02 7.12
CA ARG A 45 -13.44 -11.94 7.46
C ARG A 45 -14.03 -10.59 7.07
N ASN A 46 -15.26 -10.60 6.56
CA ASN A 46 -16.00 -9.39 6.25
C ASN A 46 -16.26 -8.60 7.56
N PRO A 47 -15.92 -7.30 7.63
CA PRO A 47 -16.04 -6.53 8.86
C PRO A 47 -17.48 -6.30 9.33
N LYS A 48 -18.48 -6.46 8.46
CA LYS A 48 -19.89 -6.27 8.78
C LYS A 48 -20.59 -7.58 9.15
N THR A 49 -20.33 -8.64 8.39
CA THR A 49 -21.06 -9.92 8.54
C THR A 49 -20.29 -10.95 9.36
N GLY A 50 -18.97 -10.79 9.51
CA GLY A 50 -18.10 -11.79 10.13
C GLY A 50 -17.89 -13.05 9.27
N GLU A 51 -18.44 -13.10 8.06
CA GLU A 51 -18.27 -14.20 7.13
C GLU A 51 -16.81 -14.29 6.65
N ALA A 52 -16.25 -15.49 6.54
CA ALA A 52 -14.92 -15.70 5.99
C ALA A 52 -14.97 -15.61 4.45
N VAL A 53 -14.57 -14.46 3.91
CA VAL A 53 -14.57 -14.18 2.46
C VAL A 53 -13.21 -14.47 1.80
N ILE A 54 -12.14 -14.48 2.60
CA ILE A 54 -10.80 -14.89 2.18
C ILE A 54 -10.28 -15.92 3.19
N PRO A 55 -9.74 -17.06 2.75
CA PRO A 55 -9.10 -18.00 3.67
C PRO A 55 -7.94 -17.33 4.42
N ALA A 56 -7.94 -17.42 5.76
CA ALA A 56 -6.88 -16.84 6.59
C ALA A 56 -5.47 -17.30 6.16
N GLN A 57 -5.34 -18.54 5.70
CA GLN A 57 -4.08 -19.07 5.20
C GLN A 57 -3.58 -18.36 3.93
N ALA A 58 -4.49 -17.86 3.08
CA ALA A 58 -4.12 -17.05 1.91
C ALA A 58 -3.57 -15.69 2.33
N ILE A 59 -4.16 -15.07 3.37
CA ILE A 59 -3.65 -13.82 3.96
C ILE A 59 -2.24 -14.03 4.49
N ILE A 60 -2.01 -15.09 5.29
CA ILE A 60 -0.69 -15.43 5.82
C ILE A 60 0.32 -15.59 4.70
N ARG A 61 0.02 -16.43 3.69
CA ARG A 61 0.92 -16.66 2.56
C ARG A 61 1.21 -15.38 1.77
N SER A 62 0.23 -14.51 1.60
CA SER A 62 0.40 -13.27 0.85
C SER A 62 1.41 -12.31 1.49
N LYS A 63 1.45 -12.27 2.83
CA LYS A 63 2.34 -11.39 3.58
C LYS A 63 3.70 -12.01 3.90
N SER A 64 3.85 -13.32 3.78
CA SER A 64 5.10 -14.02 4.07
C SER A 64 6.21 -13.63 3.08
N GLY A 65 7.28 -13.04 3.59
CA GLY A 65 8.48 -12.74 2.80
C GLY A 65 9.13 -14.00 2.22
N VAL A 66 9.43 -13.96 0.93
CA VAL A 66 10.14 -15.03 0.20
C VAL A 66 11.55 -14.58 -0.17
N VAL A 67 11.73 -13.29 -0.47
CA VAL A 67 13.02 -12.70 -0.83
C VAL A 67 13.29 -11.45 0.00
N ALA A 68 14.55 -11.18 0.33
CA ALA A 68 14.98 -9.88 0.83
C ALA A 68 15.04 -8.88 -0.34
N ALA A 69 14.00 -8.04 -0.47
CA ALA A 69 13.92 -7.04 -1.54
C ALA A 69 14.81 -5.83 -1.27
N ILE A 70 14.91 -5.41 -0.01
CA ILE A 70 15.82 -4.36 0.45
C ILE A 70 16.60 -4.92 1.65
N PRO A 71 17.77 -5.56 1.40
CA PRO A 71 18.54 -6.25 2.44
C PRO A 71 19.24 -5.31 3.42
N ASN A 72 19.40 -4.03 3.07
CA ASN A 72 20.03 -3.02 3.90
C ASN A 72 19.02 -1.90 4.19
N PRO A 73 18.64 -1.66 5.46
CA PRO A 73 17.72 -0.59 5.80
C PRO A 73 18.26 0.77 5.37
N ARG A 74 17.37 1.63 4.88
CA ARG A 74 17.73 2.99 4.41
C ARG A 74 17.89 3.98 5.56
N SER A 75 17.34 3.66 6.72
CA SER A 75 17.44 4.49 7.92
C SER A 75 17.32 3.62 9.18
N PRO A 76 17.71 4.12 10.36
CA PRO A 76 17.61 3.38 11.62
C PRO A 76 16.19 2.98 12.00
N GLU A 77 15.20 3.69 11.46
CA GLU A 77 13.79 3.50 11.80
C GLU A 77 13.12 2.42 10.95
N LEU A 78 13.81 1.92 9.92
CA LEU A 78 13.33 0.84 9.06
C LEU A 78 14.12 -0.45 9.32
N SER A 79 13.46 -1.60 9.15
CA SER A 79 14.16 -2.88 9.05
C SER A 79 14.47 -3.26 7.59
N VAL A 80 15.08 -4.43 7.42
CA VAL A 80 15.12 -5.13 6.13
C VAL A 80 13.70 -5.27 5.59
N THR A 81 13.54 -5.02 4.29
CA THR A 81 12.28 -5.28 3.60
C THR A 81 12.35 -6.63 2.90
N VAL A 82 11.41 -7.51 3.25
CA VAL A 82 11.17 -8.75 2.54
C VAL A 82 9.95 -8.59 1.64
N TYR A 83 9.89 -9.34 0.54
CA TYR A 83 8.77 -9.32 -0.38
C TYR A 83 8.27 -10.74 -0.65
N GLY A 84 6.95 -10.88 -0.71
CA GLY A 84 6.24 -12.15 -0.79
C GLY A 84 5.19 -12.18 -1.88
N GLY A 85 4.00 -12.71 -1.56
CA GLY A 85 2.85 -12.78 -2.46
C GLY A 85 2.27 -11.40 -2.80
N ALA A 86 3.01 -10.64 -3.60
CA ALA A 86 2.75 -9.29 -4.04
C ALA A 86 2.60 -8.26 -2.89
N GLN A 87 3.33 -8.44 -1.78
CA GLN A 87 3.34 -7.52 -0.64
C GLN A 87 4.74 -7.42 -0.04
N ALA A 88 5.11 -6.21 0.36
CA ALA A 88 6.30 -5.95 1.14
C ALA A 88 6.00 -6.10 2.63
N GLN A 89 6.94 -6.65 3.39
CA GLN A 89 6.92 -6.70 4.85
C GLN A 89 8.23 -6.15 5.42
N PHE A 90 8.12 -5.28 6.41
CA PHE A 90 9.25 -4.71 7.15
C PHE A 90 8.76 -4.15 8.49
N ALA A 91 9.67 -3.69 9.34
CA ALA A 91 9.33 -2.95 10.55
C ALA A 91 9.63 -1.46 10.38
N TYR A 92 8.74 -0.62 10.91
CA TYR A 92 8.89 0.83 11.01
C TYR A 92 8.82 1.24 12.50
N GLN A 93 9.89 1.83 13.04
CA GLN A 93 10.01 2.16 14.46
C GLN A 93 9.61 1.01 15.41
N GLY A 94 9.88 -0.24 15.02
CA GLY A 94 9.54 -1.44 15.79
C GLY A 94 8.17 -2.05 15.49
N HIS A 95 7.32 -1.41 14.68
CA HIS A 95 6.01 -1.92 14.29
C HIS A 95 6.06 -2.66 12.96
N ASN A 96 5.44 -3.83 12.90
CA ASN A 96 5.39 -4.67 11.70
C ASN A 96 4.42 -4.08 10.66
N ILE A 97 4.92 -3.80 9.47
CA ILE A 97 4.19 -3.22 8.34
C ILE A 97 4.10 -4.22 7.21
N ILE A 98 2.89 -4.37 6.66
CA ILE A 98 2.63 -5.04 5.38
C ILE A 98 2.04 -4.04 4.40
N GLU A 99 2.62 -3.89 3.22
CA GLU A 99 2.14 -2.91 2.25
C GLU A 99 2.36 -3.27 0.79
N HIS A 100 1.71 -2.51 -0.07
CA HIS A 100 1.98 -2.43 -1.49
C HIS A 100 1.68 -1.02 -1.99
N ASN A 101 2.52 -0.50 -2.86
CA ASN A 101 2.29 0.75 -3.55
C ASN A 101 1.79 0.49 -4.98
N GLY A 102 1.19 1.49 -5.60
CA GLY A 102 0.73 1.43 -6.98
C GLY A 102 0.92 2.78 -7.63
N GLY A 103 1.41 2.78 -8.86
CA GLY A 103 1.67 4.00 -9.60
C GLY A 103 1.24 3.86 -11.05
N TRP A 104 0.46 4.82 -11.52
CA TRP A 104 0.14 5.02 -12.93
C TRP A 104 0.18 6.52 -13.25
N ARG A 105 0.18 6.87 -14.54
CA ARG A 105 0.17 8.27 -14.97
C ARG A 105 -1.02 9.00 -14.35
N GLY A 106 -0.74 10.01 -13.54
CA GLY A 106 -1.69 10.83 -12.81
C GLY A 106 -2.27 10.19 -11.55
N TRP A 107 -1.84 9.00 -11.13
CA TRP A 107 -2.43 8.27 -10.00
C TRP A 107 -1.39 7.51 -9.17
N TRP A 108 -1.47 7.65 -7.85
CA TRP A 108 -0.67 6.89 -6.91
C TRP A 108 -1.53 6.32 -5.78
N SER A 109 -1.21 5.10 -5.36
CA SER A 109 -1.82 4.44 -4.21
C SER A 109 -0.75 3.90 -3.27
N MET A 110 -1.02 4.03 -1.98
CA MET A 110 -0.25 3.44 -0.91
C MET A 110 -1.23 2.72 0.01
N ILE A 111 -1.17 1.39 0.03
CA ILE A 111 -2.03 0.55 0.88
C ILE A 111 -1.13 -0.18 1.86
N SER A 112 -1.30 0.12 3.15
CA SER A 112 -0.46 -0.38 4.22
C SER A 112 -1.29 -0.83 5.41
N ARG A 113 -0.82 -1.85 6.13
CA ARG A 113 -1.42 -2.27 7.41
C ARG A 113 -0.36 -2.71 8.40
N ALA A 114 -0.61 -2.38 9.66
CA ALA A 114 0.10 -2.89 10.81
C ALA A 114 -0.79 -3.92 11.52
N PRO A 115 -0.67 -5.22 11.16
CA PRO A 115 -1.60 -6.24 11.63
C PRO A 115 -1.55 -6.45 13.13
N ASP A 116 -0.37 -6.28 13.74
CA ASP A 116 -0.17 -6.48 15.17
C ASP A 116 -0.77 -5.33 16.01
N ASP A 117 -0.96 -4.17 15.38
CA ASP A 117 -1.57 -2.97 15.97
C ASP A 117 -3.05 -2.79 15.60
N GLY A 118 -3.60 -3.65 14.74
CA GLY A 118 -4.99 -3.54 14.28
C GLY A 118 -5.28 -2.29 13.44
N LEU A 119 -4.27 -1.71 12.78
CA LEU A 119 -4.37 -0.45 12.05
C LEU A 119 -4.08 -0.63 10.56
N GLY A 120 -4.88 0.01 9.71
CA GLY A 120 -4.71 0.02 8.26
C GLY A 120 -4.83 1.43 7.71
N ILE A 121 -3.95 1.78 6.77
CA ILE A 121 -3.90 3.10 6.14
C ILE A 121 -3.89 2.92 4.62
N ALA A 122 -4.77 3.68 3.95
CA ALA A 122 -4.79 3.83 2.51
C ALA A 122 -4.63 5.32 2.16
N VAL A 123 -3.62 5.66 1.36
CA VAL A 123 -3.44 6.99 0.79
C VAL A 123 -3.57 6.88 -0.72
N LEU A 124 -4.49 7.65 -1.29
CA LEU A 124 -4.81 7.64 -2.73
C LEU A 124 -4.66 9.07 -3.24
N THR A 125 -3.85 9.26 -4.28
CA THR A 125 -3.60 10.59 -4.86
C THR A 125 -3.77 10.56 -6.37
N ASN A 126 -4.27 11.65 -6.93
CA ASN A 126 -4.38 11.88 -8.37
C ASN A 126 -3.29 12.83 -8.87
N TRP A 127 -2.04 12.54 -8.51
CA TRP A 127 -0.87 13.36 -8.85
C TRP A 127 0.30 12.46 -9.25
N ASP A 128 0.98 12.81 -10.35
CA ASP A 128 2.13 12.05 -10.88
C ASP A 128 3.25 11.88 -9.85
N ASP A 129 3.50 12.89 -9.02
CA ASP A 129 4.53 12.84 -7.97
C ASP A 129 3.99 12.39 -6.60
N GLY A 130 2.84 11.72 -6.60
CA GLY A 130 2.13 11.30 -5.39
C GLY A 130 2.86 10.24 -4.55
N ALA A 131 3.92 9.62 -5.08
CA ALA A 131 4.66 8.56 -4.39
C ALA A 131 5.23 9.00 -3.05
N PHE A 132 5.99 10.10 -3.06
CA PHE A 132 6.67 10.61 -1.87
C PHE A 132 5.68 11.16 -0.84
N VAL A 133 4.67 11.91 -1.31
CA VAL A 133 3.63 12.47 -0.43
C VAL A 133 2.81 11.37 0.24
N SER A 134 2.44 10.32 -0.51
CA SER A 134 1.69 9.20 0.05
C SER A 134 2.47 8.48 1.16
N GLU A 135 3.79 8.36 0.99
CA GLU A 135 4.70 7.76 1.97
C GLU A 135 4.78 8.60 3.26
N ILE A 136 5.01 9.91 3.14
CA ILE A 136 5.07 10.83 4.29
C ILE A 136 3.75 10.84 5.06
N VAL A 137 2.64 10.96 4.34
CA VAL A 137 1.31 10.98 4.96
C VAL A 137 1.04 9.67 5.70
N LYS A 138 1.38 8.52 5.10
CA LYS A 138 1.28 7.21 5.75
C LYS A 138 2.07 7.19 7.06
N TRP A 139 3.33 7.60 7.05
CA TRP A 139 4.15 7.59 8.27
C TRP A 139 3.64 8.53 9.35
N HIS A 140 3.28 9.76 8.98
CA HIS A 140 2.73 10.71 9.95
C HIS A 140 1.43 10.19 10.59
N LEU A 141 0.56 9.53 9.83
CA LEU A 141 -0.67 8.92 10.35
C LEU A 141 -0.39 7.75 11.30
N TYR A 142 0.56 6.87 10.97
CA TYR A 142 0.97 5.78 11.85
C TYR A 142 1.57 6.31 13.16
N GLU A 143 2.51 7.25 13.07
CA GLU A 143 3.16 7.84 14.24
C GLU A 143 2.16 8.50 15.18
N LYS A 144 1.20 9.24 14.60
CA LYS A 144 0.12 9.87 15.36
C LYS A 144 -0.80 8.84 16.01
N ALA A 145 -1.10 7.73 15.34
CA ALA A 145 -1.96 6.68 15.88
C ALA A 145 -1.28 5.91 17.03
N TRP A 146 0.03 5.71 16.96
CA TRP A 146 0.80 5.02 18.01
C TRP A 146 1.32 5.94 19.11
N GLY A 147 1.27 7.26 18.92
CA GLY A 147 1.81 8.22 19.89
C GLY A 147 3.33 8.14 20.01
N ILE A 148 4.03 7.76 18.92
CA ILE A 148 5.49 7.62 18.87
C ILE A 148 6.14 8.88 18.29
N PRO A 149 7.48 9.06 18.44
CA PRO A 149 8.17 10.22 17.89
C PRO A 149 7.95 10.39 16.38
N HIS A 150 7.66 11.61 15.97
CA HIS A 150 7.53 11.98 14.56
C HIS A 150 8.91 12.10 13.91
N ILE A 151 9.08 11.47 12.76
CA ILE A 151 10.24 11.65 11.90
C ILE A 151 9.86 12.60 10.78
N ASP A 152 10.60 13.70 10.65
CA ASP A 152 10.43 14.63 9.52
C ASP A 152 11.03 14.03 8.24
N TRP A 153 10.22 13.20 7.58
CA TRP A 153 10.53 12.62 6.27
C TRP A 153 10.50 13.64 5.13
N SER A 154 9.87 14.80 5.33
CA SER A 154 9.78 15.82 4.27
C SER A 154 11.09 16.58 4.08
N SER A 155 11.89 16.69 5.14
CA SER A 155 13.21 17.32 5.15
C SER A 155 14.36 16.35 4.85
N ARG A 156 14.08 15.05 4.67
CA ARG A 156 15.08 14.01 4.39
C ARG A 156 15.25 13.75 2.89
#